data_AF-A0A8T6L9U0-F1
#
_entry.id   AF-A0A8T6L9U0-F1
#
_cell.length_a   1.000
_cell.length_b   1.000
_cell.length_c   1.000
_cell.angle_alpha   90.00
_cell.angle_beta   90.00
_cell.angle_gamma   90.00
#
_symmetry.space_group_name_H-M   'P 1'
#
loop_
_entity.id
_entity.type
_entity.pdbx_description
1 polymer ?
#
loop_
_entity_poly.entity_id
_entity_poly.type
_entity_poly.pdbx_seq_one_letter_code
_entity_poly.pdbx_strand_id
1 'polypeptide(L)'
;MLAGLRHHLLAGETHYPDRPGMGELRRRVGEALPDVGFPAREPDGVLITQGEGESLFATILGLSGGEGAAIVARPGSRHQRLLDWMRVRVIEPGSDAASEAEAAFHLIEYEAGAAIPENGNASETQQLVQVHAIGDRLFRGPGAAAAAPADAIVIGSLHGLEGMQPFRLGFVAAPVAVRPRIAKWKQASSICSPAPSQRAALWALGVRP
;
A
#
# COMPACT_ATOMS: atom_id res chain seq x y z
N MET A 1 -17.17 -13.79 13.20
CA MET A 1 -16.26 -13.95 12.05
C MET A 1 -16.56 -15.22 11.25
N LEU A 2 -16.57 -16.41 11.87
CA LEU A 2 -16.76 -17.70 11.17
C LEU A 2 -18.09 -17.85 10.39
N ALA A 3 -19.20 -17.31 10.91
CA ALA A 3 -20.52 -17.52 10.29
C ALA A 3 -20.66 -16.90 8.89
N GLY A 4 -20.13 -15.70 8.66
CA GLY A 4 -20.19 -15.03 7.36
C GLY A 4 -19.27 -15.63 6.31
N LEU A 5 -18.04 -15.95 6.70
CA LEU A 5 -17.11 -16.65 5.82
C LEU A 5 -17.68 -18.01 5.40
N ARG A 6 -18.23 -18.76 6.37
CA ARG A 6 -18.90 -20.04 6.10
C ARG A 6 -20.09 -19.88 5.16
N HIS A 7 -20.93 -18.85 5.35
CA HIS A 7 -22.07 -18.58 4.48
C HIS A 7 -21.63 -18.41 3.01
N HIS A 8 -20.70 -17.51 2.73
CA HIS A 8 -20.25 -17.25 1.37
C HIS A 8 -19.49 -18.43 0.73
N LEU A 9 -18.71 -19.17 1.53
CA LEU A 9 -18.04 -20.38 1.05
C LEU A 9 -19.05 -21.48 0.67
N LEU A 10 -20.07 -21.70 1.50
CA LEU A 10 -21.12 -22.68 1.21
C LEU A 10 -22.05 -22.23 0.06
N ALA A 11 -22.21 -20.94 -0.14
CA ALA A 11 -22.96 -20.37 -1.26
C ALA A 11 -22.21 -20.45 -2.60
N GLY A 12 -20.99 -20.98 -2.64
CA GLY A 12 -20.21 -21.08 -3.87
C GLY A 12 -19.73 -19.72 -4.41
N GLU A 13 -19.68 -18.69 -3.55
CA GLU A 13 -19.24 -17.34 -3.92
C GLU A 13 -17.70 -17.24 -4.00
N THR A 14 -17.11 -18.14 -4.77
CA THR A 14 -15.66 -18.30 -5.00
C THR A 14 -15.17 -17.62 -6.27
N HIS A 15 -16.07 -16.94 -7.00
CA HIS A 15 -15.75 -16.20 -8.21
C HIS A 15 -14.73 -15.09 -7.94
N TYR A 16 -13.94 -14.77 -8.97
CA TYR A 16 -12.97 -13.68 -8.90
C TYR A 16 -13.66 -12.38 -8.49
N PRO A 17 -13.20 -11.71 -7.42
CA PRO A 17 -13.68 -10.38 -7.10
C PRO A 17 -13.23 -9.41 -8.20
N ASP A 18 -13.84 -8.23 -8.27
CA ASP A 18 -13.35 -7.15 -9.13
C ASP A 18 -11.84 -7.01 -8.96
N ARG A 19 -11.12 -6.84 -10.08
CA ARG A 19 -9.65 -6.88 -10.10
C ARG A 19 -8.98 -5.91 -9.10
N PRO A 20 -9.55 -4.71 -8.84
CA PRO A 20 -9.04 -3.81 -7.80
C PRO A 20 -9.34 -4.24 -6.35
N GLY A 21 -10.23 -5.22 -6.16
CA GLY A 21 -10.85 -5.58 -4.88
C GLY A 21 -12.33 -5.16 -4.82
N MET A 22 -13.07 -5.78 -3.89
CA MET A 22 -14.49 -5.53 -3.68
C MET A 22 -14.75 -4.04 -3.40
N GLY A 23 -15.73 -3.45 -4.10
CA GLY A 23 -16.02 -2.01 -4.01
C GLY A 23 -16.26 -1.52 -2.59
N GLU A 24 -17.04 -2.25 -1.80
CA GLU A 24 -17.31 -1.91 -0.40
C GLU A 24 -16.02 -1.92 0.45
N LEU A 25 -15.11 -2.89 0.22
CA LEU A 25 -13.87 -2.95 0.99
C LEU A 25 -12.95 -1.77 0.64
N ARG A 26 -12.88 -1.42 -0.65
CA ARG A 26 -12.13 -0.24 -1.12
C ARG A 26 -12.67 1.05 -0.51
N ARG A 27 -14.00 1.21 -0.45
CA ARG A 27 -14.68 2.34 0.19
C ARG A 27 -14.29 2.45 1.67
N ARG A 28 -14.41 1.35 2.43
CA ARG A 28 -14.07 1.31 3.87
C ARG A 28 -12.62 1.66 4.14
N VAL A 29 -11.69 1.20 3.31
CA VAL A 29 -10.27 1.55 3.42
C VAL A 29 -10.07 3.04 3.17
N GLY A 30 -10.66 3.57 2.09
CA GLY A 30 -10.54 4.98 1.71
C GLY A 30 -11.11 5.94 2.76
N GLU A 31 -12.22 5.57 3.41
CA GLU A 31 -12.86 6.34 4.50
C GLU A 31 -12.09 6.32 5.82
N ALA A 32 -11.27 5.29 6.07
CA ALA A 32 -10.52 5.12 7.32
C ALA A 32 -9.12 5.76 7.30
N LEU A 33 -8.67 6.26 6.14
CA LEU A 33 -7.37 6.93 6.02
C LEU A 33 -7.21 8.18 6.90
N PRO A 34 -8.26 9.02 7.09
CA PRO A 34 -8.18 10.15 8.02
C PRO A 34 -7.85 9.76 9.46
N ASP A 35 -8.28 8.59 9.92
CA ASP A 35 -8.01 8.10 11.29
C ASP A 35 -6.51 7.84 11.54
N VAL A 36 -5.73 7.71 10.46
CA VAL A 36 -4.28 7.47 10.50
C VAL A 36 -3.48 8.62 9.88
N GLY A 37 -4.08 9.79 9.69
CA GLY A 37 -3.39 11.03 9.27
C GLY A 37 -3.30 11.25 7.76
N PHE A 38 -4.06 10.51 6.96
CA PHE A 38 -4.03 10.60 5.50
C PHE A 38 -5.36 11.10 4.93
N PRO A 39 -5.36 11.80 3.77
CA PRO A 39 -6.60 12.20 3.12
C PRO A 39 -7.47 10.99 2.78
N ALA A 40 -8.79 11.15 2.93
CA ALA A 40 -9.74 10.16 2.45
C ALA A 40 -9.56 9.93 0.94
N ARG A 41 -9.85 8.70 0.49
CA ARG A 41 -9.76 8.32 -0.92
C ARG A 41 -11.07 7.71 -1.40
N GLU A 42 -11.51 8.12 -2.57
CA GLU A 42 -12.57 7.43 -3.28
C GLU A 42 -12.17 5.97 -3.58
N PRO A 43 -13.13 5.05 -3.72
CA PRO A 43 -12.84 3.64 -3.97
C PRO A 43 -11.90 3.41 -5.16
N ASP A 44 -11.95 4.26 -6.19
CA ASP A 44 -11.12 4.15 -7.40
C ASP A 44 -9.65 4.56 -7.19
N GLY A 45 -9.34 5.22 -6.07
CA GLY A 45 -7.99 5.46 -5.58
C GLY A 45 -7.44 4.31 -4.74
N VAL A 46 -8.24 3.30 -4.42
CA VAL A 46 -7.87 2.19 -3.53
C VAL A 46 -7.73 0.87 -4.30
N LEU A 47 -6.71 0.11 -3.97
CA LEU A 47 -6.40 -1.21 -4.51
C LEU A 47 -6.17 -2.19 -3.37
N ILE A 48 -6.90 -3.31 -3.34
CA ILE A 48 -6.72 -4.36 -2.34
C ILE A 48 -5.63 -5.34 -2.81
N THR A 49 -4.72 -5.69 -1.93
CA THR A 49 -3.52 -6.50 -2.21
C THR A 49 -3.38 -7.66 -1.21
N GLN A 50 -2.37 -8.50 -1.43
CA GLN A 50 -1.94 -9.61 -0.59
C GLN A 50 -0.93 -9.11 0.45
N GLY A 51 -1.39 -8.20 1.30
CA GLY A 51 -0.60 -7.61 2.37
C GLY A 51 0.26 -6.45 1.88
N GLU A 52 0.90 -5.80 2.84
CA GLU A 52 1.68 -4.60 2.55
C GLU A 52 2.92 -4.87 1.67
N GLY A 53 3.51 -6.07 1.76
CA GLY A 53 4.65 -6.44 0.90
C GLY A 53 4.29 -6.44 -0.60
N GLU A 54 3.15 -7.02 -0.98
CA GLU A 54 2.66 -6.91 -2.36
C GLU A 54 2.34 -5.46 -2.72
N SER A 55 1.76 -4.71 -1.77
CA SER A 55 1.43 -3.29 -1.95
C SER A 55 2.68 -2.48 -2.32
N LEU A 56 3.78 -2.66 -1.57
CA LEU A 56 5.05 -2.01 -1.86
C LEU A 56 5.62 -2.48 -3.20
N PHE A 57 5.66 -3.80 -3.44
CA PHE A 57 6.19 -4.37 -4.68
C PHE A 57 5.51 -3.80 -5.93
N ALA A 58 4.17 -3.82 -5.97
CA ALA A 58 3.40 -3.29 -7.09
C ALA A 58 3.54 -1.76 -7.21
N THR A 59 3.64 -1.05 -6.08
CA THR A 59 3.84 0.41 -6.06
C THR A 59 5.19 0.77 -6.65
N ILE A 60 6.26 0.09 -6.25
CA ILE A 60 7.60 0.29 -6.82
C ILE A 60 7.52 0.05 -8.33
N LEU A 61 7.07 -1.11 -8.79
CA LEU A 61 7.01 -1.39 -10.24
C LEU A 61 6.13 -0.40 -11.03
N GLY A 62 5.04 0.09 -10.45
CA GLY A 62 4.15 1.08 -11.09
C GLY A 62 4.78 2.47 -11.26
N LEU A 63 5.73 2.81 -10.39
CA LEU A 63 6.38 4.11 -10.34
C LEU A 63 7.77 4.06 -10.99
N SER A 64 8.59 3.07 -10.65
CA SER A 64 9.88 2.85 -11.29
C SER A 64 9.71 2.35 -12.73
N GLY A 65 10.05 3.20 -13.71
CA GLY A 65 9.94 2.91 -15.14
C GLY A 65 10.99 1.95 -15.74
N GLY A 66 11.93 1.41 -14.94
CA GLY A 66 12.98 0.51 -15.42
C GLY A 66 14.21 0.47 -14.52
N GLU A 67 15.29 -0.18 -14.99
CA GLU A 67 16.59 -0.23 -14.32
C GLU A 67 17.08 1.18 -13.98
N GLY A 68 17.41 1.45 -12.70
CA GLY A 68 17.93 2.74 -12.25
C GLY A 68 17.02 3.56 -11.30
N ALA A 69 15.89 3.04 -10.84
CA ALA A 69 15.13 3.70 -9.77
C ALA A 69 15.85 3.61 -8.41
N ALA A 70 15.91 4.72 -7.68
CA ALA A 70 16.40 4.75 -6.31
C ALA A 70 15.25 5.06 -5.35
N ILE A 71 15.28 4.41 -4.19
CA ILE A 71 14.34 4.67 -3.11
C ILE A 71 15.13 5.27 -1.96
N VAL A 72 14.74 6.47 -1.53
CA VAL A 72 15.24 7.02 -0.28
C VAL A 72 14.38 6.42 0.82
N ALA A 73 14.99 5.56 1.63
CA ALA A 73 14.34 4.89 2.74
C ALA A 73 15.36 4.59 3.82
N ARG A 74 14.92 4.59 5.08
CA ARG A 74 15.79 4.17 6.19
C ARG A 74 16.09 2.67 6.06
N PRO A 75 17.36 2.24 6.05
CA PRO A 75 17.74 0.85 6.15
C PRO A 75 17.16 0.20 7.40
N GLY A 76 16.89 -1.11 7.32
CA GLY A 76 16.26 -1.84 8.42
C GLY A 76 14.74 -1.66 8.49
N SER A 77 14.12 -1.06 7.47
CA SER A 77 12.65 -1.11 7.33
C SER A 77 12.16 -2.57 7.28
N ARG A 78 10.90 -2.80 7.67
CA ARG A 78 10.26 -4.13 7.63
C ARG A 78 10.22 -4.78 6.24
N HIS A 79 10.50 -4.00 5.19
CA HIS A 79 10.53 -4.45 3.80
C HIS A 79 11.94 -4.57 3.22
N GLN A 80 13.00 -4.49 4.03
CA GLN A 80 14.40 -4.54 3.57
C GLN A 80 14.67 -5.71 2.62
N ARG A 81 14.23 -6.93 2.98
CA ARG A 81 14.43 -8.12 2.13
C ARG A 81 13.77 -8.02 0.75
N LEU A 82 12.62 -7.34 0.66
CA LEU A 82 11.95 -7.11 -0.62
C LEU A 82 12.73 -6.10 -1.46
N LEU A 83 13.20 -5.01 -0.85
CA LEU A 83 14.03 -4.01 -1.51
C LEU A 83 15.35 -4.61 -2.03
N ASP A 84 16.00 -5.44 -1.22
CA ASP A 84 17.22 -6.16 -1.59
C ASP A 84 16.97 -7.08 -2.79
N TRP A 85 15.86 -7.85 -2.76
CA TRP A 85 15.48 -8.75 -3.84
C TRP A 85 15.16 -8.01 -5.14
N MET A 86 14.49 -6.86 -5.05
CA MET A 86 14.23 -5.99 -6.19
C MET A 86 15.47 -5.23 -6.69
N ARG A 87 16.63 -5.36 -6.01
CA ARG A 87 17.88 -4.64 -6.30
C ARG A 87 17.70 -3.13 -6.37
N VAL A 88 16.79 -2.60 -5.57
CA VAL A 88 16.60 -1.17 -5.47
C VAL A 88 17.71 -0.57 -4.62
N ARG A 89 18.30 0.53 -5.09
CA ARG A 89 19.23 1.30 -4.27
C ARG A 89 18.49 2.03 -3.16
N VAL A 90 18.74 1.62 -1.91
CA VAL A 90 18.22 2.29 -0.71
C VAL A 90 19.21 3.35 -0.25
N ILE A 91 18.75 4.59 -0.11
CA ILE A 91 19.56 5.72 0.35
C ILE A 91 19.07 6.17 1.73
N GLU A 92 19.99 6.27 2.69
CA GLU A 92 19.69 6.80 4.02
C GLU A 92 19.28 8.28 3.95
N PRO A 93 18.16 8.68 4.57
CA PRO A 93 17.83 10.09 4.67
C PRO A 93 18.87 10.81 5.54
N GLY A 94 19.24 12.04 5.15
CA GLY A 94 20.11 12.91 5.94
C GLY A 94 19.57 13.15 7.37
N SER A 95 20.45 13.53 8.29
CA SER A 95 20.21 13.61 9.74
C SER A 95 19.03 14.48 10.21
N ASP A 96 18.45 15.30 9.32
CA ASP A 96 17.38 16.25 9.65
C ASP A 96 15.96 15.70 9.42
N ALA A 97 15.81 14.46 8.92
CA ALA A 97 14.51 13.82 8.84
C ALA A 97 14.08 13.30 10.22
N ALA A 98 13.15 14.02 10.84
CA ALA A 98 12.59 13.80 12.17
C ALA A 98 12.47 12.32 12.58
N SER A 99 12.85 12.05 13.84
CA SER A 99 12.62 10.75 14.47
C SER A 99 11.12 10.55 14.70
N GLU A 100 10.47 9.61 14.01
CA GLU A 100 9.34 8.88 14.57
C GLU A 100 8.94 7.68 13.69
N ALA A 101 9.00 6.49 14.31
CA ALA A 101 8.25 5.23 14.16
C ALA A 101 7.69 4.70 12.81
N GLU A 102 7.64 5.47 11.72
CA GLU A 102 7.03 5.09 10.44
C GLU A 102 8.08 4.99 9.33
N ALA A 103 8.03 3.93 8.53
CA ALA A 103 8.86 3.85 7.33
C ALA A 103 8.19 4.68 6.23
N ALA A 104 8.47 5.98 6.22
CA ALA A 104 8.22 6.82 5.06
C ALA A 104 9.28 6.46 3.98
N PHE A 105 8.79 6.01 2.83
CA PHE A 105 9.60 5.78 1.64
C PHE A 105 9.43 6.99 0.73
N HIS A 106 10.54 7.61 0.38
CA HIS A 106 10.58 8.62 -0.67
C HIS A 106 11.03 7.91 -1.95
N LEU A 107 10.09 7.66 -2.86
CA LEU A 107 10.42 7.15 -4.18
C LEU A 107 10.85 8.33 -5.04
N ILE A 108 12.07 8.28 -5.57
CA ILE A 108 12.55 9.27 -6.54
C ILE A 108 12.54 8.58 -7.90
N GLU A 109 11.68 9.06 -8.81
CA GLU A 109 11.75 8.67 -10.21
C GLU A 109 12.94 9.40 -10.86
N TYR A 110 13.91 8.64 -11.34
CA TYR A 110 15.02 9.15 -12.15
C TYR A 110 14.70 8.95 -13.63
N GLU A 111 15.08 9.92 -14.46
CA GLU A 111 15.08 9.71 -15.91
C GLU A 111 16.01 8.55 -16.29
N ALA A 112 15.65 7.81 -17.33
CA ALA A 112 16.44 6.67 -17.79
C ALA A 112 17.89 7.11 -18.13
N GLY A 113 18.87 6.50 -17.47
CA GLY A 113 20.29 6.83 -17.64
C GLY A 113 20.80 8.00 -16.78
N ALA A 114 19.96 8.61 -15.94
CA ALA A 114 20.40 9.64 -15.01
C ALA A 114 21.26 9.05 -13.88
N ALA A 115 22.31 9.76 -13.48
CA ALA A 115 23.13 9.38 -12.34
C ALA A 115 22.35 9.56 -11.04
N ILE A 116 22.32 8.51 -10.22
CA ILE A 116 21.68 8.53 -8.89
C ILE A 116 22.70 9.10 -7.88
N PRO A 117 22.46 10.28 -7.28
CA PRO A 117 23.36 10.87 -6.30
C PRO A 117 23.46 10.00 -5.03
N GLU A 118 24.64 9.98 -4.41
CA GLU A 118 24.91 9.13 -3.23
C GLU A 118 24.12 9.56 -1.98
N ASN A 119 23.76 10.84 -1.88
CA ASN A 119 23.06 11.43 -0.74
C ASN A 119 21.52 11.44 -0.89
N GLY A 120 20.98 10.96 -2.02
CA GLY A 120 19.53 10.86 -2.22
C GLY A 120 18.80 12.20 -2.33
N ASN A 121 19.53 13.30 -2.48
CA ASN A 121 18.91 14.61 -2.72
C ASN A 121 18.31 14.63 -4.12
N ALA A 122 17.00 14.89 -4.19
CA ALA A 122 16.34 15.10 -5.47
C ALA A 122 16.84 16.40 -6.11
N SER A 123 17.19 16.39 -7.40
CA SER A 123 17.38 17.63 -8.16
C SER A 123 16.03 18.31 -8.42
N GLU A 124 16.02 19.61 -8.75
CA GLU A 124 14.79 20.37 -9.07
C GLU A 124 13.96 19.75 -10.21
N THR A 125 14.59 18.92 -11.05
CA THR A 125 13.98 18.21 -12.17
C THR A 125 13.41 16.83 -11.83
N GLN A 126 13.59 16.33 -10.60
CA GLN A 126 13.16 14.99 -10.20
C GLN A 126 11.81 15.03 -9.47
N GLN A 127 10.88 14.16 -9.88
CA GLN A 127 9.60 14.05 -9.21
C GLN A 127 9.70 13.14 -7.99
N LEU A 128 9.53 13.74 -6.81
CA LEU A 128 9.48 13.01 -5.54
C LEU A 128 8.05 12.48 -5.32
N VAL A 129 7.90 11.16 -5.24
CA VAL A 129 6.63 10.53 -4.87
C VAL A 129 6.76 9.99 -3.44
N GLN A 130 5.92 10.48 -2.54
CA GLN A 130 5.90 10.01 -1.16
C GLN A 130 5.05 8.75 -1.03
N VAL A 131 5.65 7.68 -0.52
CA VAL A 131 4.98 6.41 -0.21
C VAL A 131 5.10 6.14 1.28
N HIS A 132 3.97 6.14 1.96
CA HIS A 132 3.89 5.88 3.39
C HIS A 132 3.47 4.43 3.60
N ALA A 133 4.34 3.64 4.21
CA ALA A 133 3.99 2.30 4.63
C ALA A 133 3.57 2.36 6.10
N ILE A 134 2.29 2.12 6.38
CA ILE A 134 1.71 2.30 7.71
C ILE A 134 1.58 1.00 8.52
N GLY A 135 1.96 -0.14 7.94
CA GLY A 135 1.84 -1.44 8.58
C GLY A 135 0.39 -1.80 8.82
N ASP A 136 0.05 -2.15 10.05
CA ASP A 136 -1.28 -2.61 10.47
C ASP A 136 -2.06 -1.55 11.27
N ARG A 137 -1.70 -0.27 11.11
CA ARG A 137 -2.34 0.86 11.83
C ARG A 137 -3.79 1.10 11.44
N LEU A 138 -4.14 0.87 10.17
CA LEU A 138 -5.51 1.09 9.70
C LEU A 138 -6.49 0.23 10.52
N PHE A 139 -7.60 0.83 10.96
CA PHE A 139 -8.63 0.21 11.80
C PHE A 139 -8.23 -0.14 13.26
N ARG A 140 -7.07 0.32 13.77
CA ARG A 140 -6.72 0.20 15.21
C ARG A 140 -7.26 1.31 16.10
N GLY A 141 -8.02 2.23 15.52
CA GLY A 141 -8.49 3.46 16.18
C GLY A 141 -7.67 4.68 15.76
N PRO A 142 -8.12 5.90 16.14
CA PRO A 142 -7.47 7.13 15.74
C PRO A 142 -6.06 7.22 16.33
N GLY A 143 -5.07 7.43 15.46
CA GLY A 143 -3.70 7.70 15.86
C GLY A 143 -3.36 9.17 15.64
N ALA A 144 -2.63 9.79 16.57
CA ALA A 144 -2.02 11.09 16.30
C ALA A 144 -1.02 10.93 15.15
N ALA A 145 -1.29 11.61 14.03
CA ALA A 145 -0.39 11.67 12.89
C ALA A 145 -0.49 13.06 12.28
N ALA A 146 0.65 13.64 11.89
CA ALA A 146 0.67 14.85 11.10
C ALA A 146 -0.04 14.60 9.76
N ALA A 147 -0.79 15.59 9.28
CA ALA A 147 -1.50 15.48 8.01
C ALA A 147 -0.48 15.26 6.87
N ALA A 148 -0.56 14.11 6.21
CA ALA A 148 0.26 13.80 5.05
C ALA A 148 -0.19 14.60 3.81
N PRO A 149 0.69 14.80 2.82
CA PRO A 149 0.34 15.50 1.58
C PRO A 149 -0.84 14.87 0.83
N ALA A 150 -1.58 15.70 0.09
CA ALA A 150 -2.76 15.29 -0.65
C ALA A 150 -2.46 14.26 -1.75
N ASP A 151 -1.24 14.23 -2.26
CA ASP A 151 -0.74 13.35 -3.32
C ASP A 151 0.04 12.13 -2.79
N ALA A 152 0.19 12.00 -1.47
CA ALA A 152 0.86 10.86 -0.87
C ALA A 152 0.17 9.54 -1.21
N ILE A 153 0.98 8.52 -1.49
CA ILE A 153 0.55 7.14 -1.65
C ILE A 153 0.69 6.46 -0.29
N VAL A 154 -0.33 5.73 0.13
CA VAL A 154 -0.35 5.00 1.39
C VAL A 154 -0.44 3.53 1.08
N ILE A 155 0.42 2.73 1.69
CA ILE A 155 0.36 1.28 1.65
C ILE A 155 0.22 0.74 3.06
N GLY A 156 -0.50 -0.37 3.19
CA GLY A 156 -0.73 -0.95 4.50
C GLY A 156 -1.24 -2.39 4.46
N SER A 157 -1.51 -2.90 5.64
CA SER A 157 -2.08 -4.20 5.92
C SER A 157 -3.41 -4.04 6.65
N LEU A 158 -4.33 -4.98 6.39
CA LEU A 158 -5.59 -5.08 7.13
C LEU A 158 -5.46 -5.92 8.42
N HIS A 159 -4.24 -6.24 8.85
CA HIS A 159 -3.98 -6.94 10.12
C HIS A 159 -4.38 -6.14 11.36
N GLY A 160 -4.70 -4.85 11.21
CA GLY A 160 -5.29 -4.03 12.27
C GLY A 160 -6.70 -4.47 12.65
N LEU A 161 -7.42 -5.13 11.74
CA LEU A 161 -8.69 -5.78 12.03
C LEU A 161 -8.47 -7.07 12.83
N GLU A 162 -9.24 -7.24 13.90
CA GLU A 162 -9.16 -8.40 14.77
C GLU A 162 -9.31 -9.70 13.96
N GLY A 163 -8.36 -10.63 14.13
CA GLY A 163 -8.38 -11.96 13.49
C GLY A 163 -8.01 -11.99 12.00
N MET A 164 -7.59 -10.87 11.41
CA MET A 164 -7.33 -10.77 9.96
C MET A 164 -5.90 -11.11 9.53
N GLN A 165 -4.97 -11.33 10.46
CA GLN A 165 -3.57 -11.66 10.18
C GLN A 165 -3.39 -12.88 9.23
N PRO A 166 -4.13 -13.99 9.40
CA PRO A 166 -3.99 -15.16 8.53
C PRO A 166 -4.49 -14.93 7.09
N PHE A 167 -5.33 -13.92 6.86
CA PHE A 167 -5.93 -13.63 5.56
C PHE A 167 -5.04 -12.76 4.66
N ARG A 168 -3.94 -12.24 5.20
CA ARG A 168 -2.85 -11.60 4.45
C ARG A 168 -3.33 -10.51 3.50
N LEU A 169 -4.33 -9.73 3.89
CA LEU A 169 -4.81 -8.61 3.08
C LEU A 169 -4.02 -7.33 3.36
N GLY A 170 -3.87 -6.53 2.31
CA GLY A 170 -3.31 -5.19 2.37
C GLY A 170 -4.01 -4.26 1.39
N PHE A 171 -3.48 -3.06 1.28
CA PHE A 171 -4.01 -2.06 0.36
C PHE A 171 -2.93 -1.11 -0.15
N VAL A 172 -3.21 -0.51 -1.29
CA VAL A 172 -2.60 0.72 -1.79
C VAL A 172 -3.70 1.76 -1.91
N ALA A 173 -3.47 2.96 -1.40
CA ALA A 173 -4.31 4.13 -1.56
C ALA A 173 -3.48 5.23 -2.22
N ALA A 174 -3.82 5.58 -3.46
CA ALA A 174 -3.03 6.49 -4.28
C ALA A 174 -3.94 7.51 -4.97
N PRO A 175 -3.40 8.64 -5.47
CA PRO A 175 -4.13 9.51 -6.37
C PRO A 175 -4.71 8.73 -7.56
N VAL A 176 -5.92 9.08 -7.99
CA VAL A 176 -6.65 8.37 -9.06
C VAL A 176 -5.85 8.30 -10.36
N ALA A 177 -5.01 9.31 -10.64
CA ALA A 177 -4.12 9.34 -11.79
C ALA A 177 -2.98 8.30 -11.73
N VAL A 178 -2.51 7.94 -10.53
CA VAL A 178 -1.36 7.06 -10.31
C VAL A 178 -1.79 5.59 -10.14
N ARG A 179 -2.92 5.35 -9.48
CA ARG A 179 -3.44 4.01 -9.17
C ARG A 179 -3.49 3.04 -10.39
N PRO A 180 -3.87 3.45 -11.63
CA PRO A 180 -3.83 2.57 -12.79
C PRO A 180 -2.45 1.96 -13.09
N ARG A 181 -1.36 2.74 -12.91
CA ARG A 181 0.02 2.28 -13.14
C ARG A 181 0.37 1.13 -12.18
N ILE A 182 0.01 1.28 -10.91
CA ILE A 182 0.21 0.27 -9.86
C ILE A 182 -0.67 -0.96 -10.10
N ALA A 183 -1.93 -0.75 -10.45
CA ALA A 183 -2.89 -1.83 -10.68
C ALA A 183 -2.48 -2.75 -11.83
N LYS A 184 -1.84 -2.22 -12.89
CA LYS A 184 -1.31 -3.01 -14.00
C LYS A 184 -0.34 -4.08 -13.51
N TRP A 185 0.59 -3.73 -12.64
CA TRP A 185 1.59 -4.67 -12.10
C TRP A 185 0.97 -5.66 -11.11
N LYS A 186 0.07 -5.19 -10.25
CA LYS A 186 -0.66 -6.08 -9.34
C LYS A 186 -1.47 -7.15 -10.09
N GLN A 187 -2.10 -6.76 -11.21
CA GLN A 187 -2.83 -7.70 -12.06
C GLN A 187 -1.91 -8.71 -12.73
N ALA A 188 -0.71 -8.29 -13.14
CA ALA A 188 0.31 -9.17 -13.71
C ALA A 188 0.92 -10.14 -12.68
N SER A 189 0.97 -9.77 -11.39
CA SER A 189 1.60 -10.57 -10.33
C SER A 189 0.67 -11.59 -9.67
N SER A 190 -0.51 -11.18 -9.23
CA SER A 190 -1.43 -12.03 -8.45
C SER A 190 -2.87 -12.01 -8.92
N ILE A 191 -3.18 -11.26 -10.00
CA ILE A 191 -4.51 -11.06 -10.59
C ILE A 191 -5.49 -10.36 -9.62
N CYS A 192 -5.81 -10.96 -8.48
CA CYS A 192 -6.70 -10.44 -7.45
C CYS A 192 -6.34 -10.99 -6.05
N SER A 193 -6.73 -10.27 -5.00
CA SER A 193 -6.74 -10.81 -3.64
C SER A 193 -7.94 -11.77 -3.44
N PRO A 194 -7.87 -12.78 -2.56
CA PRO A 194 -8.82 -13.90 -2.56
C PRO A 194 -10.18 -13.41 -2.06
N ALA A 195 -11.26 -13.71 -2.80
CA ALA A 195 -12.61 -13.29 -2.42
C ALA A 195 -12.99 -13.69 -0.99
N PRO A 196 -12.69 -14.91 -0.48
CA PRO A 196 -13.01 -15.27 0.90
C PRO A 196 -12.30 -14.38 1.94
N SER A 197 -11.07 -13.95 1.65
CA SER A 197 -10.31 -13.06 2.53
C SER A 197 -10.94 -11.67 2.58
N GLN A 198 -11.35 -11.14 1.43
CA GLN A 198 -12.00 -9.82 1.36
C GLN A 198 -13.35 -9.82 2.07
N ARG A 199 -14.12 -10.92 1.98
CA ARG A 199 -15.38 -11.08 2.73
C ARG A 199 -15.15 -11.20 4.23
N ALA A 200 -14.10 -11.90 4.66
CA ALA A 200 -13.72 -11.93 6.08
C ALA A 200 -13.42 -10.52 6.61
N ALA A 201 -12.72 -9.69 5.83
CA ALA A 201 -12.45 -8.29 6.18
C ALA A 201 -13.75 -7.48 6.30
N LEU A 202 -14.65 -7.59 5.31
CA LEU A 202 -15.95 -6.92 5.33
C LEU A 202 -16.77 -7.34 6.56
N TRP A 203 -16.75 -8.63 6.92
CA TRP A 203 -17.42 -9.10 8.12
C TRP A 203 -16.83 -8.49 9.39
N ALA A 204 -15.49 -8.43 9.49
CA ALA A 204 -14.79 -7.81 10.61
C ALA A 204 -15.15 -6.31 10.72
N LEU A 205 -15.39 -5.64 9.60
CA LEU A 205 -15.88 -4.26 9.50
C LEU A 205 -17.39 -4.09 9.75
N GLY A 206 -18.08 -5.15 10.17
CA GLY A 206 -19.50 -5.10 10.51
C GLY A 206 -20.46 -5.30 9.33
N VAL A 207 -19.95 -5.47 8.10
CA VAL A 207 -20.79 -5.79 6.94
C VAL A 207 -21.35 -7.21 7.11
N ARG A 208 -22.63 -7.38 6.83
CA ARG A 208 -23.34 -8.66 6.86
C ARG A 208 -23.87 -8.95 5.45
N PRO A 209 -23.97 -10.23 5.05
CA PRO A 209 -24.65 -10.62 3.82
C PRO A 209 -26.12 -10.20 3.83
#